data_AF-W7Q6M9-F1
#
_entry.id   AF-W7Q6M9-F1
#
_cell.length_a   1.000
_cell.length_b   1.000
_cell.length_c   1.000
_cell.angle_alpha   90.00
_cell.angle_beta   90.00
_cell.angle_gamma   90.00
#
_symmetry.space_group_name_H-M   'P 1'
#
loop_
_entity.id
_entity.type
_entity.pdbx_description
1 polymer ?
#
loop_
_entity_poly.entity_id
_entity_poly.type
_entity_poly.pdbx_seq_one_letter_code
_entity_poly.pdbx_strand_id
1 'polypeptide(L)'
;MAEARAALDGLKTELIARGEATELFARDRDDGLASLLGNLDQSVFGEPAYPSVEAKAAHLLYFVVKNHPFSDGNKRSAAFLFVDFLHRNGRLLNAAGEPMINDVGLAALTLLVAESTPANKETMIRLIMNMLAGADE
;
A
#
# COMPACT_ATOMS: atom_id res chain seq x y z
N MET A 1 3.16 -0.46 -13.41
CA MET A 1 2.67 -1.83 -13.14
C MET A 1 3.79 -2.86 -13.03
N ALA A 2 4.65 -3.03 -14.05
CA ALA A 2 5.71 -4.06 -14.06
C ALA A 2 6.65 -3.98 -12.84
N GLU A 3 7.02 -2.78 -12.43
CA GLU A 3 7.96 -2.60 -11.32
C GLU A 3 7.36 -2.95 -9.94
N ALA A 4 6.06 -2.78 -9.73
CA ALA A 4 5.40 -3.13 -8.46
C ALA A 4 5.30 -4.65 -8.30
N ARG A 5 4.96 -5.36 -9.40
CA ARG A 5 4.96 -6.82 -9.44
C ARG A 5 6.37 -7.38 -9.21
N ALA A 6 7.38 -6.85 -9.90
CA ALA A 6 8.76 -7.28 -9.73
C ALA A 6 9.27 -7.09 -8.29
N ALA A 7 8.93 -5.98 -7.64
CA ALA A 7 9.28 -5.76 -6.24
C ALA A 7 8.60 -6.77 -5.30
N LEU A 8 7.32 -7.08 -5.54
CA LEU A 8 6.61 -8.12 -4.79
C LEU A 8 7.20 -9.52 -5.00
N ASP A 9 7.65 -9.84 -6.20
CA ASP A 9 8.33 -11.11 -6.50
C ASP A 9 9.67 -11.22 -5.75
N GLY A 10 10.41 -10.11 -5.66
CA GLY A 10 11.59 -9.99 -4.81
C GLY A 10 11.26 -10.29 -3.34
N LEU A 11 10.28 -9.60 -2.77
CA LEU A 11 9.82 -9.84 -1.40
C LEU A 11 9.40 -11.30 -1.19
N LYS A 12 8.61 -11.86 -2.11
CA LYS A 12 8.17 -13.26 -2.05
C LYS A 12 9.37 -14.21 -1.96
N THR A 13 10.37 -14.01 -2.82
CA THR A 13 11.58 -14.83 -2.86
C THR A 13 12.33 -14.78 -1.54
N GLU A 14 12.50 -13.58 -0.97
CA GLU A 14 13.17 -13.39 0.32
C GLU A 14 12.42 -14.07 1.47
N LEU A 15 11.10 -13.91 1.54
CA LEU A 15 10.30 -14.49 2.61
C LEU A 15 10.24 -16.03 2.53
N ILE A 16 10.19 -16.60 1.33
CA ILE A 16 10.27 -18.06 1.13
C ILE A 16 11.64 -18.58 1.58
N ALA A 17 12.73 -17.90 1.22
CA ALA A 17 14.08 -18.29 1.63
C ALA A 17 14.27 -18.28 3.15
N ARG A 18 13.54 -17.42 3.87
CA ARG A 18 13.53 -17.36 5.34
C ARG A 18 12.53 -18.32 6.00
N GLY A 19 11.70 -19.03 5.22
CA GLY A 19 10.64 -19.90 5.74
C GLY A 19 9.43 -19.14 6.29
N GLU A 20 9.27 -17.86 5.95
CA GLU A 20 8.22 -16.96 6.45
C GLU A 20 7.01 -16.87 5.50
N ALA A 21 7.12 -17.47 4.31
CA ALA A 21 6.09 -17.49 3.28
C ALA A 21 6.11 -18.80 2.49
N THR A 22 5.03 -19.04 1.75
CA THR A 22 4.90 -20.14 0.80
C THR A 22 4.72 -19.59 -0.62
N GLU A 23 4.66 -20.48 -1.61
CA GLU A 23 4.36 -20.11 -2.99
C GLU A 23 3.04 -19.34 -3.20
N LEU A 24 2.12 -19.42 -2.24
CA LEU A 24 0.85 -18.70 -2.28
C LEU A 24 0.97 -17.21 -1.91
N PHE A 25 2.06 -16.81 -1.26
CA PHE A 25 2.30 -15.43 -0.87
C PHE A 25 2.36 -14.52 -2.09
N ALA A 26 1.60 -13.42 -2.07
CA ALA A 26 1.53 -12.43 -3.14
C ALA A 26 1.22 -13.03 -4.53
N ARG A 27 0.60 -14.22 -4.60
CA ARG A 27 0.11 -14.81 -5.84
C ARG A 27 -1.20 -14.13 -6.22
N ASP A 28 -1.26 -13.52 -7.40
CA ASP A 28 -2.44 -12.80 -7.88
C ASP A 28 -3.66 -13.73 -7.96
N ARG A 29 -4.82 -13.19 -7.57
CA ARG A 29 -6.14 -13.72 -7.90
C ARG A 29 -6.60 -13.00 -9.15
N ASP A 30 -6.76 -13.74 -10.25
CA ASP A 30 -7.09 -13.19 -11.56
C ASP A 30 -6.13 -12.01 -11.91
N ASP A 31 -6.66 -10.91 -12.43
CA ASP A 31 -5.91 -9.69 -12.71
C ASP A 31 -5.86 -8.72 -11.52
N GLY A 32 -5.89 -9.24 -10.28
CA GLY A 32 -6.15 -8.48 -9.06
C GLY A 32 -5.23 -7.27 -8.87
N LEU A 33 -3.90 -7.46 -8.92
CA LEU A 33 -2.95 -6.36 -8.77
C LEU A 33 -3.02 -5.37 -9.94
N ALA A 34 -3.09 -5.88 -11.17
CA ALA A 34 -3.16 -5.03 -12.36
C ALA A 34 -4.41 -4.15 -12.37
N SER A 35 -5.57 -4.72 -12.01
CA SER A 35 -6.85 -4.01 -11.89
C SER A 35 -6.80 -2.95 -10.80
N LEU A 36 -6.19 -3.27 -9.66
CA LEU A 36 -6.03 -2.33 -8.55
C LEU A 36 -5.16 -1.14 -8.94
N LEU A 37 -4.01 -1.39 -9.56
CA LEU A 37 -3.10 -0.33 -10.02
C LEU A 37 -3.75 0.50 -11.13
N GLY A 38 -4.47 -0.14 -12.06
CA GLY A 38 -5.25 0.55 -13.08
C GLY A 38 -6.26 1.52 -12.47
N ASN A 39 -6.98 1.10 -11.43
CA ASN A 39 -7.94 1.95 -10.71
C ASN A 39 -7.26 3.12 -9.98
N LEU A 40 -6.02 2.95 -9.49
CA LEU A 40 -5.26 4.03 -8.85
C LEU A 40 -4.80 5.12 -9.82
N ASP A 41 -4.64 4.80 -11.10
CA ASP A 41 -4.22 5.74 -12.14
C ASP A 41 -5.40 6.27 -12.99
N GLN A 42 -6.65 5.93 -12.63
CA GLN A 42 -7.83 6.45 -13.30
C GLN A 42 -8.02 7.96 -13.11
N SER A 43 -8.72 8.57 -14.08
CA SER A 43 -9.13 9.97 -14.04
C SER A 43 -10.66 10.09 -13.98
N VAL A 44 -11.16 11.07 -13.24
CA VAL A 44 -12.58 11.38 -13.05
C VAL A 44 -12.80 12.84 -13.46
N PHE A 45 -13.69 13.07 -14.42
CA PHE A 45 -13.94 14.40 -15.02
C PHE A 45 -12.69 15.10 -15.58
N GLY A 46 -11.73 14.32 -16.09
CA GLY A 46 -10.48 14.84 -16.69
C GLY A 46 -9.34 15.05 -15.68
N GLU A 47 -9.60 14.88 -14.39
CA GLU A 47 -8.59 15.02 -13.32
C GLU A 47 -8.22 13.67 -12.72
N PRO A 48 -6.98 13.46 -12.24
CA PRO A 48 -6.61 12.23 -11.53
C PRO A 48 -7.56 11.95 -10.35
N ALA A 49 -8.04 10.71 -10.21
CA ALA A 49 -8.90 10.32 -9.10
C ALA A 49 -8.23 10.53 -7.73
N TYR A 50 -6.90 10.42 -7.70
CA TYR A 50 -6.05 10.60 -6.54
C TYR A 50 -4.93 11.59 -6.89
N PRO A 51 -5.10 12.89 -6.59
CA PRO A 51 -4.24 13.95 -7.12
C PRO A 51 -2.88 14.08 -6.42
N SER A 52 -2.71 13.52 -5.21
CA SER A 52 -1.43 13.56 -4.49
C SER A 52 -0.81 12.18 -4.30
N VAL A 53 0.50 12.16 -4.03
CA VAL A 53 1.24 10.93 -3.69
C VAL A 53 0.66 10.29 -2.44
N GLU A 54 0.33 11.08 -1.42
CA GLU A 54 -0.26 10.63 -0.17
C GLU A 54 -1.65 10.02 -0.41
N ALA A 55 -2.47 10.64 -1.27
CA ALA A 55 -3.78 10.12 -1.62
C ALA A 55 -3.68 8.78 -2.36
N LYS A 56 -2.76 8.66 -3.31
CA LYS A 56 -2.48 7.39 -4.02
C LYS A 56 -1.96 6.31 -3.08
N ALA A 57 -1.01 6.64 -2.20
CA ALA A 57 -0.44 5.72 -1.22
C ALA A 57 -1.52 5.22 -0.24
N ALA A 58 -2.36 6.12 0.29
CA ALA A 58 -3.45 5.77 1.19
C ALA A 58 -4.45 4.80 0.53
N HIS A 59 -4.85 5.08 -0.72
CA HIS A 59 -5.75 4.20 -1.46
C HIS A 59 -5.10 2.89 -1.86
N LEU A 60 -3.80 2.86 -2.18
CA LEU A 60 -3.04 1.64 -2.45
C LEU A 60 -3.06 0.71 -1.23
N LEU A 61 -2.69 1.22 -0.05
CA LEU A 61 -2.73 0.46 1.20
C LEU A 61 -4.15 -0.05 1.47
N TYR A 62 -5.15 0.82 1.40
CA TYR A 62 -6.54 0.47 1.66
C TYR A 62 -7.04 -0.63 0.71
N PHE A 63 -6.88 -0.45 -0.61
CA PHE A 63 -7.41 -1.39 -1.59
C PHE A 63 -6.72 -2.74 -1.55
N VAL A 64 -5.39 -2.80 -1.37
CA VAL A 64 -4.71 -4.11 -1.32
C VAL A 64 -5.16 -4.88 -0.07
N VAL A 65 -5.34 -4.18 1.06
CA VAL A 65 -5.84 -4.81 2.28
C VAL A 65 -7.29 -5.29 2.13
N LYS A 66 -8.20 -4.46 1.61
CA LYS A 66 -9.65 -4.78 1.58
C LYS A 66 -10.08 -5.64 0.41
N ASN A 67 -9.47 -5.48 -0.76
CA ASN A 67 -9.90 -6.19 -1.96
C ASN A 67 -9.26 -7.58 -2.06
N HIS A 68 -8.26 -7.86 -1.20
CA HIS A 68 -7.55 -9.13 -1.14
C HIS A 68 -7.10 -9.65 -2.53
N PRO A 69 -6.33 -8.86 -3.31
CA PRO A 69 -5.97 -9.22 -4.68
C PRO A 69 -5.05 -10.45 -4.77
N PHE A 70 -4.50 -10.93 -3.65
CA PHE A 70 -3.61 -12.08 -3.59
C PHE A 70 -4.22 -13.28 -2.86
N SER A 71 -3.82 -14.49 -3.24
CA SER A 71 -4.16 -15.75 -2.56
C SER A 71 -3.83 -15.69 -1.07
N ASP A 72 -2.62 -15.27 -0.74
CA ASP A 72 -2.13 -15.07 0.63
C ASP A 72 -1.23 -13.81 0.71
N GLY A 73 -1.02 -13.30 1.92
CA GLY A 73 -0.07 -12.22 2.18
C GLY A 73 -0.61 -10.81 1.99
N ASN A 74 -1.90 -10.61 1.70
CA ASN A 74 -2.50 -9.30 1.36
C ASN A 74 -2.06 -8.14 2.26
N LYS A 75 -2.06 -8.31 3.59
CA LYS A 75 -1.62 -7.28 4.54
C LYS A 75 -0.13 -6.95 4.40
N ARG A 76 0.72 -7.97 4.32
CA ARG A 76 2.18 -7.82 4.15
C ARG A 76 2.51 -7.19 2.79
N SER A 77 1.86 -7.66 1.73
CA SER A 77 2.00 -7.09 0.38
C SER A 77 1.52 -5.64 0.32
N ALA A 78 0.43 -5.30 1.01
CA ALA A 78 -0.07 -3.92 1.07
C ALA A 78 0.93 -2.98 1.76
N ALA A 79 1.45 -3.38 2.93
CA ALA A 79 2.46 -2.60 3.66
C ALA A 79 3.74 -2.43 2.83
N PHE A 80 4.20 -3.48 2.16
CA PHE A 80 5.36 -3.42 1.29
C PHE A 80 5.14 -2.48 0.09
N LEU A 81 4.04 -2.66 -0.64
CA LEU A 81 3.70 -1.81 -1.79
C LEU A 81 3.54 -0.34 -1.39
N PHE A 82 3.01 -0.07 -0.21
CA PHE A 82 2.89 1.27 0.34
C PHE A 82 4.26 1.92 0.57
N VAL A 83 5.18 1.22 1.24
CA VAL A 83 6.55 1.73 1.50
C VAL A 83 7.33 1.91 0.21
N ASP A 84 7.27 0.92 -0.69
CA ASP A 84 7.93 0.97 -1.99
C ASP A 84 7.39 2.12 -2.85
N PHE A 85 6.07 2.35 -2.85
CA PHE A 85 5.46 3.48 -3.56
C PHE A 85 5.94 4.83 -2.99
N LEU A 86 5.96 4.99 -1.66
CA LEU A 86 6.48 6.22 -1.04
C LEU A 86 7.96 6.44 -1.36
N HIS A 87 8.77 5.38 -1.31
CA HIS A 87 10.20 5.46 -1.61
C HIS A 87 10.43 5.96 -3.04
N ARG A 88 9.76 5.37 -4.03
CA ARG A 88 9.89 5.74 -5.45
C ARG A 88 9.42 7.15 -5.75
N ASN A 89 8.49 7.67 -4.96
CA ASN A 89 8.00 9.04 -5.07
C ASN A 89 8.75 10.03 -4.15
N GLY A 90 9.87 9.62 -3.53
CA GLY A 90 10.68 10.49 -2.67
C GLY A 90 9.97 10.94 -1.39
N ARG A 91 8.93 10.21 -0.96
CA ARG A 91 8.05 10.57 0.16
C ARG A 91 8.12 9.60 1.33
N LEU A 92 9.06 8.66 1.31
CA LEU A 92 9.28 7.75 2.44
C LEU A 92 9.90 8.47 3.66
N LEU A 93 10.74 9.48 3.41
CA LEU A 93 11.43 10.25 4.43
C LEU A 93 10.93 11.69 4.46
N ASN A 94 10.96 12.32 5.63
CA ASN A 94 10.73 13.75 5.80
C ASN A 94 12.00 14.57 5.43
N ALA A 95 11.91 15.90 5.55
CA ALA A 95 13.04 16.79 5.28
C ALA A 95 14.25 16.58 6.20
N ALA A 96 14.05 16.01 7.40
CA ALA A 96 15.11 15.64 8.33
C ALA A 96 15.72 14.26 8.05
N GLY A 97 15.23 13.54 7.03
CA GLY A 97 15.68 12.19 6.68
C GLY A 97 15.08 11.08 7.56
N GLU A 98 14.04 11.39 8.33
CA GLU A 98 13.35 10.45 9.20
C GLU A 98 12.18 9.79 8.47
N PRO A 99 11.86 8.51 8.75
CA PRO A 99 10.72 7.84 8.15
C PRO A 99 9.39 8.55 8.43
N MET A 100 8.59 8.76 7.39
CA MET A 100 7.24 9.32 7.53
C MET A 100 6.33 8.45 8.41
N ILE A 101 6.58 7.14 8.42
CA ILE A 101 5.91 6.17 9.27
C ILE A 101 6.93 5.10 9.68
N ASN A 102 6.92 4.73 10.96
CA ASN A 102 7.78 3.65 11.47
C ASN A 102 7.11 2.28 11.32
N ASP A 103 7.88 1.21 11.48
CA ASP A 103 7.42 -0.18 11.27
C ASP A 103 6.21 -0.55 12.15
N VAL A 104 6.23 -0.13 13.42
CA VAL A 104 5.14 -0.39 14.37
C VAL A 104 3.86 0.35 13.95
N GLY A 105 3.99 1.61 13.56
CA GLY A 105 2.89 2.44 13.07
C GLY A 105 2.30 1.90 11.78
N LEU A 106 3.14 1.46 10.84
CA LEU A 106 2.69 0.84 9.59
C LEU A 106 1.96 -0.48 9.84
N ALA A 107 2.48 -1.32 10.73
CA ALA A 107 1.83 -2.57 11.11
C ALA A 107 0.46 -2.31 11.75
N ALA A 108 0.38 -1.39 12.72
CA ALA A 108 -0.86 -1.01 13.37
C ALA A 108 -1.88 -0.43 12.38
N LEU A 109 -1.45 0.47 11.49
CA LEU A 109 -2.30 1.08 10.47
C LEU A 109 -2.84 0.04 9.49
N THR A 110 -2.00 -0.90 9.05
CA THR A 110 -2.40 -2.00 8.15
C THR A 110 -3.45 -2.90 8.81
N LEU A 111 -3.28 -3.22 10.10
CA LEU A 111 -4.27 -3.99 10.86
C LEU A 111 -5.58 -3.23 11.04
N LEU A 112 -5.50 -1.94 11.39
CA LEU A 112 -6.67 -1.09 11.56
C LEU A 112 -7.52 -1.01 10.27
N VAL A 113 -6.88 -0.87 9.11
CA VAL A 113 -7.55 -0.95 7.80
C VAL A 113 -8.19 -2.32 7.59
N ALA A 114 -7.48 -3.40 7.93
CA ALA A 114 -8.01 -4.76 7.76
C ALA A 114 -9.29 -4.97 8.59
N GLU A 115 -9.29 -4.49 9.84
CA GLU A 115 -10.40 -4.60 10.79
C GLU A 115 -11.53 -3.59 10.54
N SER A 116 -11.27 -2.50 9.82
CA SER A 116 -12.28 -1.47 9.58
C SER A 116 -13.47 -1.98 8.78
N THR A 117 -14.67 -1.44 9.00
CA THR A 117 -15.81 -1.70 8.11
C THR A 117 -15.71 -0.88 6.81
N PRO A 118 -16.41 -1.26 5.72
CA PRO A 118 -16.46 -0.45 4.51
C PRO A 118 -16.98 0.98 4.74
N ALA A 119 -17.89 1.19 5.70
CA ALA A 119 -18.41 2.51 6.04
C ALA A 119 -17.32 3.47 6.58
N ASN A 120 -16.24 2.92 7.13
CA ASN A 120 -15.11 3.68 7.66
C ASN A 120 -14.03 3.98 6.60
N LYS A 121 -14.25 3.65 5.31
CA LYS A 121 -13.26 3.85 4.24
C LYS A 121 -12.64 5.25 4.28
N GLU A 122 -13.48 6.27 4.24
CA GLU A 122 -13.02 7.67 4.19
C GLU A 122 -12.21 8.05 5.44
N THR A 123 -12.64 7.59 6.62
CA THR A 123 -11.89 7.79 7.86
C THR A 123 -10.52 7.14 7.81
N MET A 124 -10.41 5.91 7.29
CA MET A 124 -9.12 5.21 7.16
C MET A 124 -8.20 5.92 6.17
N ILE A 125 -8.72 6.35 5.02
CA ILE A 125 -7.94 7.11 4.03
C ILE A 125 -7.40 8.40 4.64
N ARG A 126 -8.24 9.18 5.33
CA ARG A 126 -7.80 10.41 6.00
C ARG A 126 -6.76 10.16 7.09
N LEU A 127 -6.91 9.09 7.87
CA LEU A 127 -5.92 8.71 8.87
C LEU A 127 -4.57 8.41 8.22
N ILE A 128 -4.54 7.62 7.14
CA ILE A 128 -3.31 7.30 6.43
C ILE A 128 -2.69 8.58 5.84
N MET A 129 -3.48 9.44 5.21
CA MET A 129 -2.98 10.72 4.67
C MET A 129 -2.43 11.64 5.77
N ASN A 130 -3.10 11.74 6.92
CA ASN A 130 -2.62 12.56 8.04
C ASN A 130 -1.29 12.05 8.60
N MET A 131 -1.08 10.73 8.63
CA MET A 131 0.21 10.15 9.00
C MET A 131 1.33 10.50 8.00
N LEU A 132 0.98 10.71 6.72
CA LEU A 132 1.92 11.04 5.65
C LEU A 132 2.12 12.55 5.44
N ALA A 133 1.23 13.39 5.96
CA ALA A 133 1.35 14.84 5.83
C ALA A 133 2.65 15.36 6.46
N GLY A 134 3.20 14.64 7.44
CA GLY A 134 4.24 15.18 8.32
C GLY A 134 3.62 16.20 9.26
N ALA A 135 4.17 16.31 10.46
CA ALA A 135 3.90 17.46 11.30
C ALA A 135 4.63 18.65 10.66
N ASP A 136 4.08 19.19 9.58
CA ASP A 136 4.27 20.60 9.28
C ASP A 136 3.59 21.34 10.44
N GLU A 137 4.39 22.09 11.22
CA GLU A 137 3.92 22.98 12.29
C GLU A 137 2.77 23.89 11.83
#